data_AF-A0A7S0JIP9-F1
#
_entry.id   AF-A0A7S0JIP9-F1
#
_cell.length_a   1.000
_cell.length_b   1.000
_cell.length_c   1.000
_cell.angle_alpha   90.00
_cell.angle_beta   90.00
_cell.angle_gamma   90.00
#
_symmetry.space_group_name_H-M   'P 1'
#
loop_
_entity.id
_entity.type
_entity.pdbx_description
1 polymer ?
#
loop_
_entity_poly.entity_id
_entity_poly.type
_entity_poly.pdbx_seq_one_letter_code
_entity_poly.pdbx_strand_id
1 'polypeptide(L)'
;RIALGMVLRNGEPRYIFPALDTYIETADGMAWRNRGLNTVPLAKTWLHYGESPADSLRLSAYISSCPDAPAEQIFGHRPVAAALDAACESLENLPPLLKRSSLGDGFCFLLCPLPDLPESEQFLPARALAPGTRLRVFLSDIEKDILLPNTEQGTAI
;
A
#
# COMPACT_ATOMS: atom_id res chain seq x y z
N ARG A 1 -7.36 -3.17 3.79
CA ARG A 1 -6.42 -4.03 3.02
C ARG A 1 -5.18 -3.22 2.66
N ILE A 2 -4.00 -3.83 2.53
CA ILE A 2 -2.82 -3.13 2.01
C ILE A 2 -3.06 -2.78 0.54
N ALA A 3 -2.70 -1.57 0.15
CA ALA A 3 -2.80 -1.09 -1.22
C ALA A 3 -1.57 -0.27 -1.60
N LEU A 4 -1.31 -0.19 -2.89
CA LEU A 4 -0.45 0.83 -3.46
C LEU A 4 -1.32 2.01 -3.91
N GLY A 5 -1.04 3.20 -3.40
CA GLY A 5 -1.63 4.42 -3.91
C GLY A 5 -0.86 4.90 -5.14
N MET A 6 -1.58 5.37 -6.15
CA MET A 6 -1.04 5.99 -7.34
C MET A 6 -1.67 7.35 -7.54
N VAL A 7 -0.84 8.37 -7.74
CA VAL A 7 -1.27 9.73 -8.06
C VAL A 7 -1.20 9.90 -9.56
N LEU A 8 -2.32 10.30 -10.17
CA LEU A 8 -2.34 10.70 -11.56
C LEU A 8 -2.48 12.22 -11.66
N ARG A 9 -1.76 12.80 -12.61
CA ARG A 9 -1.97 14.17 -13.05
C ARG A 9 -2.37 14.12 -14.51
N ASN A 10 -3.57 14.59 -14.80
CA ASN A 10 -4.13 14.59 -16.15
C ASN A 10 -4.17 13.17 -16.76
N GLY A 11 -4.57 12.17 -15.97
CA GLY A 11 -4.62 10.76 -16.39
C GLY A 11 -3.27 10.04 -16.37
N GLU A 12 -2.16 10.76 -16.24
CA GLU A 12 -0.81 10.18 -16.27
C GLU A 12 -0.27 9.91 -14.86
N PRO A 13 0.27 8.71 -14.58
CA PRO A 13 0.94 8.41 -13.32
C PRO A 13 2.09 9.38 -13.00
N ARG A 14 2.16 9.87 -11.76
CA ARG A 14 3.21 10.78 -11.28
C ARG A 14 3.94 10.27 -10.05
N TYR A 15 3.20 9.71 -9.11
CA TYR A 15 3.73 9.24 -7.84
C TYR A 15 3.08 7.95 -7.42
N ILE A 16 3.80 7.16 -6.65
CA ILE A 16 3.28 5.99 -5.95
C ILE A 16 3.63 6.06 -4.46
N PHE A 17 2.76 5.51 -3.63
CA PHE A 17 2.89 5.60 -2.18
C PHE A 17 2.22 4.43 -1.46
N PRO A 18 2.69 4.06 -0.26
CA PRO A 18 2.03 3.05 0.55
C PRO A 18 0.64 3.53 1.01
N ALA A 19 -0.38 2.69 0.88
CA ALA A 19 -1.75 3.03 1.25
C ALA A 19 -2.49 1.88 1.94
N LEU A 20 -3.62 2.21 2.56
CA LEU A 20 -4.60 1.26 3.06
C LEU A 20 -5.92 1.51 2.36
N ASP A 21 -6.44 0.50 1.66
CA ASP A 21 -7.82 0.51 1.20
C ASP A 21 -8.73 0.17 2.38
N THR A 22 -9.57 1.13 2.79
CA THR A 22 -10.45 1.00 3.96
C THR A 22 -11.91 1.05 3.51
N TYR A 23 -12.67 0.06 3.96
CA TYR A 23 -14.08 -0.03 3.69
C TYR A 23 -14.83 -0.60 4.88
N ILE A 24 -16.10 -0.24 4.99
CA ILE A 24 -17.04 -0.71 6.01
C ILE A 24 -18.12 -1.50 5.28
N GLU A 25 -18.21 -2.79 5.55
CA GLU A 25 -19.34 -3.61 5.13
C GLU A 25 -20.40 -3.60 6.24
N THR A 26 -21.62 -3.24 5.87
CA THR A 26 -22.80 -3.30 6.75
C THR A 26 -23.41 -4.71 6.71
N ALA A 27 -24.19 -5.07 7.74
CA ALA A 27 -24.89 -6.35 7.80
C ALA A 27 -25.82 -6.60 6.60
N ASP A 28 -26.31 -5.53 5.98
CA ASP A 28 -27.20 -5.56 4.82
C ASP A 28 -26.43 -5.73 3.49
N GLY A 29 -25.12 -5.94 3.54
CA GLY A 29 -24.25 -6.14 2.38
C GLY A 29 -23.81 -4.85 1.67
N MET A 30 -24.18 -3.65 2.17
CA MET A 30 -23.63 -2.41 1.62
C MET A 30 -22.20 -2.20 2.08
N ALA A 31 -21.30 -1.95 1.12
CA ALA A 31 -19.90 -1.60 1.36
C ALA A 31 -19.65 -0.10 1.16
N TRP A 32 -19.22 0.59 2.20
CA TRP A 32 -18.80 1.98 2.19
C TRP A 32 -17.29 2.05 2.08
N ARG A 33 -16.76 2.47 0.93
CA ARG A 33 -15.32 2.70 0.74
C ARG A 33 -14.95 4.14 1.07
N ASN A 34 -13.92 4.32 1.88
CA ASN A 34 -13.32 5.64 2.05
C ASN A 34 -12.59 6.00 0.75
N ARG A 35 -13.11 6.97 -0.01
CA ARG A 35 -12.53 7.41 -1.29
C ARG A 35 -11.47 8.52 -1.11
N GLY A 36 -11.00 8.73 0.11
CA GLY A 36 -9.96 9.70 0.44
C GLY A 36 -10.50 11.10 0.73
N LEU A 37 -9.58 11.98 1.13
CA LEU A 37 -9.81 13.41 1.31
C LEU A 37 -9.57 14.11 -0.03
N ASN A 38 -10.40 15.10 -0.40
CA ASN A 38 -10.26 15.88 -1.65
C ASN A 38 -8.93 16.65 -1.79
N THR A 39 -8.11 16.66 -0.73
CA THR A 39 -6.76 17.24 -0.72
C THR A 39 -5.86 16.36 0.13
N VAL A 40 -4.78 15.84 -0.46
CA VAL A 40 -3.70 15.17 0.27
C VAL A 40 -2.43 15.97 0.01
N PRO A 41 -1.73 16.48 1.03
CA PRO A 41 -0.44 17.11 0.82
C PRO A 41 0.52 16.07 0.24
N LEU A 42 1.23 16.43 -0.84
CA LEU A 42 2.30 15.60 -1.38
C LEU A 42 3.29 15.31 -0.25
N ALA A 43 3.40 14.05 0.15
CA ALA A 43 4.37 13.68 1.18
C ALA A 43 5.75 13.53 0.54
N LYS A 44 6.80 14.00 1.23
CA LYS A 44 8.20 13.82 0.79
C LYS A 44 8.61 12.36 0.61
N THR A 45 7.81 11.43 1.13
CA THR A 45 8.04 9.98 1.12
C THR A 45 7.35 9.28 -0.05
N TRP A 46 6.72 10.02 -0.96
CA TRP A 46 6.16 9.44 -2.18
C TRP A 46 7.26 9.26 -3.21
N LEU A 47 7.25 8.11 -3.87
CA LEU A 47 8.22 7.78 -4.92
C LEU A 47 7.69 8.29 -6.26
N HIS A 48 8.55 8.85 -7.11
CA HIS A 48 8.12 9.18 -8.47
C HIS A 48 7.81 7.90 -9.24
N TYR A 49 6.74 7.94 -10.03
CA TYR A 49 6.40 6.81 -10.88
C TYR A 49 7.53 6.56 -11.89
N GLY A 50 8.01 5.31 -11.96
CA GLY A 50 9.11 4.90 -12.84
C GLY A 50 10.52 5.20 -12.31
N GLU A 51 10.66 5.79 -11.13
CA GLU A 51 11.98 6.05 -10.51
C GLU A 51 12.71 4.75 -10.16
N SER A 52 11.96 3.73 -9.70
CA SER A 52 12.46 2.39 -9.44
C SER A 52 11.71 1.35 -10.29
N PRO A 53 12.35 0.25 -10.72
CA PRO A 53 11.68 -0.84 -11.43
C PRO A 53 10.51 -1.42 -10.63
N ALA A 54 9.37 -1.69 -11.29
CA ALA A 54 8.19 -2.26 -10.62
C ALA A 54 8.51 -3.58 -9.90
N ASP A 55 9.39 -4.39 -10.49
CA ASP A 55 9.82 -5.69 -9.97
C ASP A 55 10.71 -5.60 -8.73
N SER A 56 11.35 -4.45 -8.45
CA SER A 56 12.13 -4.25 -7.21
C SER A 56 11.28 -3.70 -6.08
N LEU A 57 10.15 -3.07 -6.38
CA LEU A 57 9.32 -2.40 -5.38
C LEU A 57 8.58 -3.37 -4.46
N ARG A 58 8.65 -3.10 -3.15
CA ARG A 58 8.03 -3.88 -2.09
C ARG A 58 7.28 -2.98 -1.12
N LEU A 59 6.09 -3.41 -0.70
CA LEU A 59 5.40 -2.84 0.45
C LEU A 59 5.74 -3.65 1.70
N SER A 60 6.17 -2.94 2.72
CA SER A 60 6.65 -3.48 3.99
C SER A 60 5.74 -2.98 5.11
N ALA A 61 5.27 -3.88 5.98
CA ALA A 61 4.41 -3.52 7.11
C ALA A 61 5.09 -3.79 8.45
N TYR A 62 4.97 -2.81 9.34
CA TYR A 62 5.56 -2.80 10.67
C TYR A 62 4.49 -2.47 11.69
N ILE A 63 4.52 -3.14 12.85
CA ILE A 63 3.59 -2.85 13.94
C ILE A 63 4.42 -2.51 15.18
N SER A 64 3.97 -1.47 15.86
CA SER A 64 4.47 -1.09 17.18
C SER A 64 3.29 -1.01 18.15
N SER A 65 3.43 -1.65 19.30
CA SER A 65 2.59 -1.45 20.48
C SER A 65 3.09 -0.22 21.24
N CYS A 66 2.18 0.72 21.54
CA CYS A 66 2.46 1.91 22.35
C CYS A 66 2.56 1.56 23.85
N PRO A 67 3.15 2.40 24.73
CA PRO A 67 4.47 3.04 24.68
C PRO A 67 5.54 2.25 25.47
N ASP A 68 5.19 1.15 26.15
CA ASP A 68 6.09 0.39 27.04
C ASP A 68 6.60 -0.93 26.43
N ALA A 69 6.44 -1.14 25.12
CA ALA A 69 6.71 -2.42 24.45
C ALA A 69 7.97 -2.39 23.56
N PRO A 70 8.75 -3.50 23.53
CA PRO A 70 10.00 -3.60 22.76
C PRO A 70 9.76 -3.71 21.24
N ALA A 71 10.81 -3.35 20.49
CA ALA A 71 11.12 -3.55 19.06
C ALA A 71 9.97 -3.55 18.04
N GLU A 72 10.03 -2.60 17.09
CA GLU A 72 9.21 -2.57 15.88
C GLU A 72 9.39 -3.87 15.08
N GLN A 73 8.34 -4.68 14.98
CA GLN A 73 8.40 -5.97 14.29
C GLN A 73 7.93 -5.82 12.85
N ILE A 74 8.73 -6.34 11.92
CA ILE A 74 8.36 -6.51 10.51
C ILE A 74 7.43 -7.71 10.39
N PHE A 75 6.29 -7.52 9.74
CA PHE A 75 5.31 -8.59 9.51
C PHE A 75 5.39 -9.20 8.12
N GLY A 76 5.86 -8.43 7.16
CA GLY A 76 6.14 -8.95 5.83
C GLY A 76 6.57 -7.88 4.86
N HIS A 77 7.01 -8.37 3.70
CA HIS A 77 7.23 -7.57 2.49
C HIS A 77 6.50 -8.19 1.30
N ARG A 78 5.87 -7.38 0.45
CA ARG A 78 5.17 -7.87 -0.74
C ARG A 78 5.53 -7.15 -2.03
N PRO A 79 5.70 -7.90 -3.14
CA PRO A 79 5.83 -7.29 -4.46
C PRO A 79 4.57 -6.51 -4.81
N VAL A 80 4.77 -5.35 -5.44
CA VAL A 80 3.68 -4.49 -5.90
C VAL A 80 3.49 -4.51 -7.42
N ALA A 81 4.41 -5.13 -8.17
CA ALA A 81 4.41 -5.15 -9.64
C ALA A 81 3.03 -5.50 -10.21
N ALA A 82 2.46 -6.65 -9.81
CA ALA A 82 1.13 -7.07 -10.27
C ALA A 82 0.00 -6.06 -9.96
N ALA A 83 0.07 -5.36 -8.82
CA ALA A 83 -0.90 -4.33 -8.48
C ALA A 83 -0.71 -3.06 -9.34
N LEU A 84 0.53 -2.75 -9.71
CA LEU A 84 0.88 -1.65 -10.60
C LEU A 84 0.43 -1.94 -12.04
N ASP A 85 0.71 -3.15 -12.54
CA ASP A 85 0.31 -3.59 -13.87
C ASP A 85 -1.21 -3.56 -14.04
N ALA A 86 -1.96 -4.09 -13.06
CA ALA A 86 -3.41 -4.06 -13.06
C ALA A 86 -3.97 -2.62 -13.04
N ALA A 87 -3.28 -1.69 -12.37
CA ALA A 87 -3.68 -0.29 -12.35
C ALA A 87 -3.45 0.39 -13.70
N CYS A 88 -2.31 0.13 -14.34
CA CYS A 88 -2.00 0.61 -15.69
C CYS A 88 -2.99 0.05 -16.72
N GLU A 89 -3.28 -1.25 -16.67
CA GLU A 89 -4.29 -1.89 -17.53
C GLU A 89 -5.67 -1.27 -17.32
N SER A 90 -6.05 -0.98 -16.07
CA SER A 90 -7.32 -0.31 -15.75
C SER A 90 -7.38 1.11 -16.32
N LEU A 91 -6.25 1.82 -16.34
CA LEU A 91 -6.13 3.16 -16.93
C LEU A 91 -6.30 3.14 -18.45
N GLU A 92 -5.67 2.18 -19.12
CA GLU A 92 -5.81 1.99 -20.56
C GLU A 92 -7.25 1.64 -20.96
N ASN A 93 -7.92 0.85 -20.12
CA ASN A 93 -9.27 0.34 -20.35
C ASN A 93 -10.39 1.20 -19.73
N LEU A 94 -10.12 2.45 -19.37
CA LEU A 94 -11.12 3.32 -18.77
C LEU A 94 -12.39 3.45 -19.65
N PRO A 95 -13.60 3.43 -19.04
CA PRO A 95 -14.84 3.72 -19.72
C PRO A 95 -14.77 5.04 -20.52
N PRO A 96 -15.36 5.11 -21.72
CA PRO A 96 -15.31 6.33 -22.55
C PRO A 96 -15.80 7.59 -21.84
N LEU A 97 -16.75 7.47 -20.91
CA LEU A 97 -17.22 8.59 -20.10
C LEU A 97 -16.13 9.14 -19.18
N LEU A 98 -15.31 8.28 -18.55
CA LEU A 98 -14.20 8.68 -17.69
C LEU A 98 -12.98 9.16 -18.51
N LYS A 99 -12.81 8.65 -19.73
CA LYS A 99 -11.85 9.20 -20.71
C LYS A 99 -12.26 10.60 -21.17
N ARG A 100 -13.57 10.87 -21.28
CA ARG A 100 -14.14 12.17 -21.71
C ARG A 100 -14.30 13.17 -20.56
N SER A 101 -14.55 12.72 -19.33
CA SER A 101 -14.69 13.54 -18.13
C SER A 101 -13.38 13.58 -17.36
N SER A 102 -12.47 14.47 -17.76
CA SER A 102 -11.40 15.09 -16.95
C SER A 102 -10.74 14.31 -15.80
N LEU A 103 -10.50 12.99 -15.91
CA LEU A 103 -9.27 12.44 -15.35
C LEU A 103 -8.06 13.21 -15.92
N GLY A 104 -8.23 13.70 -17.16
CA GLY A 104 -7.33 14.56 -17.90
C GLY A 104 -7.09 15.98 -17.35
N ASP A 105 -7.84 16.47 -16.36
CA ASP A 105 -7.54 17.78 -15.73
C ASP A 105 -7.47 17.67 -14.20
N GLY A 106 -6.27 17.90 -13.66
CA GLY A 106 -6.03 17.97 -12.23
C GLY A 106 -5.37 16.72 -11.67
N PHE A 107 -5.58 16.49 -10.38
CA PHE A 107 -5.00 15.37 -9.64
C PHE A 107 -6.09 14.40 -9.23
N CYS A 108 -5.83 13.11 -9.41
CA CYS A 108 -6.66 12.04 -8.87
C CYS A 108 -5.79 10.94 -8.28
N PHE A 109 -6.42 10.09 -7.48
CA PHE A 109 -5.76 8.99 -6.79
C PHE A 109 -6.43 7.68 -7.16
N LEU A 110 -5.61 6.68 -7.45
CA LEU A 110 -6.04 5.30 -7.53
C LEU A 110 -5.48 4.55 -6.33
N LEU A 111 -6.34 3.79 -5.66
CA LEU A 111 -5.91 2.77 -4.72
C LEU A 111 -5.88 1.45 -5.48
N CYS A 112 -4.73 0.79 -5.47
CA CYS A 112 -4.47 -0.45 -6.16
C CYS A 112 -4.27 -1.51 -5.07
N PRO A 113 -5.33 -2.23 -4.65
CA PRO A 113 -5.21 -3.24 -3.61
C PRO A 113 -4.20 -4.31 -4.04
N LEU A 114 -3.38 -4.76 -3.10
CA LEU A 114 -2.51 -5.90 -3.38
C LEU A 114 -3.38 -7.17 -3.48
N PRO A 115 -3.03 -8.14 -4.35
CA PRO A 115 -3.78 -9.38 -4.52
C PRO A 115 -3.95 -10.09 -3.17
N ASP A 116 -5.15 -10.59 -2.85
CA ASP A 116 -5.35 -11.33 -1.61
C ASP A 116 -4.47 -12.61 -1.64
N LEU A 117 -3.82 -12.90 -0.50
CA LEU A 117 -3.06 -14.14 -0.31
C LEU A 117 -3.92 -15.15 0.47
N PRO A 118 -3.61 -16.45 0.38
CA PRO A 118 -4.20 -17.46 1.27
C PRO A 118 -4.10 -17.02 2.74
N GLU A 119 -5.04 -17.44 3.59
CA GLU A 119 -5.02 -17.05 5.02
C GLU A 119 -3.71 -17.41 5.73
N SER A 120 -3.08 -18.52 5.33
CA SER A 120 -1.77 -18.96 5.82
C SER A 120 -0.61 -18.00 5.50
N GLU A 121 -0.82 -17.10 4.54
CA GLU A 121 0.15 -16.11 4.05
C GLU A 121 -0.35 -14.68 4.28
N GLN A 122 -1.35 -14.50 5.16
CA GLN A 122 -1.88 -13.18 5.47
C GLN A 122 -0.78 -12.26 5.99
N PHE A 123 -0.56 -11.21 5.21
CA PHE A 123 0.51 -10.24 5.41
C PHE A 123 0.32 -9.35 6.65
N LEU A 124 -0.93 -9.16 7.09
CA LEU A 124 -1.25 -8.40 8.29
C LEU A 124 -1.96 -9.30 9.29
N PRO A 125 -1.39 -9.57 10.47
CA PRO A 125 -2.10 -10.32 11.49
C PRO A 125 -3.28 -9.50 12.03
N ALA A 126 -4.32 -10.15 12.53
CA ALA A 126 -5.50 -9.47 13.09
C ALA A 126 -5.14 -8.42 14.16
N ARG A 127 -4.08 -8.66 14.95
CA ARG A 127 -3.55 -7.72 15.94
C ARG A 127 -3.10 -6.38 15.36
N ALA A 128 -2.72 -6.32 14.08
CA ALA A 128 -2.33 -5.09 13.38
C ALA A 128 -3.45 -4.06 13.26
N LEU A 129 -4.68 -4.54 13.35
CA LEU A 129 -5.90 -3.76 13.19
C LEU A 129 -6.62 -3.56 14.52
N ALA A 130 -6.03 -4.02 15.63
CA ALA A 130 -6.61 -3.88 16.95
C ALA A 130 -6.42 -2.44 17.49
N PRO A 131 -7.37 -1.91 18.28
CA PRO A 131 -7.22 -0.62 18.94
C PRO A 131 -5.93 -0.52 19.78
N GLY A 132 -5.31 0.65 19.82
CA GLY A 132 -4.08 0.89 20.59
C GLY A 132 -2.79 0.39 19.91
N THR A 133 -2.89 -0.22 18.74
CA THR A 133 -1.73 -0.61 17.92
C THR A 133 -1.43 0.46 16.86
N ARG A 134 -0.15 0.58 16.49
CA ARG A 134 0.29 1.46 15.41
C ARG A 134 0.84 0.63 14.25
N LEU A 135 0.08 0.60 13.15
CA LEU A 135 0.54 0.05 11.87
C LEU A 135 1.28 1.13 11.07
N ARG A 136 2.44 0.77 10.53
CA ARG A 136 3.21 1.57 9.59
C ARG A 136 3.44 0.76 8.32
N VAL A 137 3.32 1.43 7.17
CA VAL A 137 3.51 0.82 5.86
C VAL A 137 4.52 1.66 5.10
N PHE A 138 5.54 1.01 4.53
CA PHE A 138 6.60 1.64 3.77
C PHE A 138 6.69 1.02 2.39
N LEU A 139 6.99 1.85 1.39
CA LEU A 139 7.36 1.41 0.05
C LEU A 139 8.88 1.51 -0.07
N SER A 140 9.52 0.43 -0.53
CA SER A 140 10.97 0.36 -0.70
C SER A 140 11.33 -0.43 -1.94
N ASP A 141 12.42 -0.05 -2.60
CA ASP A 141 13.05 -0.78 -3.72
C ASP A 141 14.32 -1.54 -3.30
N ILE A 142 14.65 -1.51 -2.01
CA ILE A 142 15.79 -2.21 -1.41
C ILE A 142 15.46 -3.71 -1.23
N GLU A 143 16.43 -4.57 -1.57
CA GLU A 143 16.30 -6.03 -1.45
C GLU A 143 16.05 -6.50 -0.01
N LYS A 144 15.29 -7.61 0.10
CA LYS A 144 14.79 -8.23 1.34
C LYS A 144 15.88 -8.47 2.39
N ASP A 145 17.10 -8.77 1.96
CA ASP A 145 18.20 -9.19 2.83
C ASP A 145 18.87 -8.04 3.59
N ILE A 146 18.54 -6.78 3.25
CA ILE A 146 19.09 -5.59 3.92
C ILE A 146 18.17 -5.10 5.05
N LEU A 147 16.89 -5.47 5.04
CA LEU A 147 15.88 -4.97 5.99
C LEU A 147 15.68 -5.84 7.25
N LEU A 148 16.24 -7.06 7.27
CA LEU A 148 16.20 -7.94 8.44
C LEU A 148 17.55 -7.85 9.18
N PRO A 149 17.64 -7.17 10.34
CA PRO A 149 18.79 -7.40 11.20
C PRO A 149 18.79 -8.88 11.58
N ASN A 150 19.88 -9.60 11.27
CA ASN A 150 20.10 -10.99 11.66
C ASN A 150 19.64 -11.21 13.10
N THR A 151 18.43 -11.75 13.26
CA THR A 151 17.85 -12.08 14.57
C THR A 151 18.02 -13.56 14.85
N GLU A 152 19.15 -14.12 14.41
CA GLU A 152 19.57 -15.47 14.79
C GLU A 152 21.07 -15.44 15.08
N GLN A 153 21.40 -15.14 16.35
CA GLN A 153 22.42 -15.85 17.11
C GLN A 153 22.28 -15.46 18.59
N GLY A 154 21.12 -15.83 19.14
CA GLY A 154 20.92 -15.98 20.58
C GLY A 154 20.86 -17.47 20.90
N THR A 155 22.02 -18.13 20.96
CA THR A 155 22.13 -19.41 21.66
C THR A 155 23.15 -19.22 22.76
N ALA A 156 22.62 -19.07 23.98
CA ALA A 156 23.37 -19.27 25.20
C ALA A 156 23.79 -20.74 25.28
N ILE A 157 25.10 -21.01 25.31
CA ILE A 157 25.78 -21.94 26.23
C ILE A 157 27.16 -21.36 26.53
#